data_AF-A0A3D4TK30-F1
#
_entry.id   AF-A0A3D4TK30-F1
#
_cell.length_a   1.000
_cell.length_b   1.000
_cell.length_c   1.000
_cell.angle_alpha   90.00
_cell.angle_beta   90.00
_cell.angle_gamma   90.00
#
_symmetry.space_group_name_H-M   'P 1'
#
loop_
_entity.id
_entity.type
_entity.pdbx_description
1 polymer ?
#
loop_
_entity_poly.entity_id
_entity_poly.type
_entity_poly.pdbx_seq_one_letter_code
_entity_poly.pdbx_strand_id
1 'polypeptide(L)'
;HPLGDQPLPPLPVAARDAPAGDALKSFLGHYPGRVLIAADSPGRREALLEVLQAAELKPPVVADLPSFLADDARFAIAVAPLEDGFALDDPRIAVLTERQLFPERAGSTRRTRRAGREPEAIIRDLGELTEGAPIVHEDHGVGRYRGLIAMDVGGMPGEFLEIEYAKGDRLYVPVAQLHLISRYSGASAETAPLHSLGGEQWSKAKRKAAEKVRDVAAELLEIQARRQARAGLALQVDRAMYEPFAAGFPFEETPDQLAAIDATLRDLASSQPMDRVVCGDVGFG
;
A
#
# COMPACT_ATOMS: atom_id res chain seq x y z
N HIS A 1 28.72 -4.30 28.65
CA HIS A 1 29.70 -3.34 28.11
C HIS A 1 29.03 -2.56 26.99
N PRO A 2 29.16 -1.22 26.91
CA PRO A 2 28.71 -0.50 25.72
C PRO A 2 29.47 -1.06 24.52
N LEU A 3 28.75 -1.48 23.47
CA LEU A 3 29.33 -2.20 22.32
C LEU A 3 30.16 -1.30 21.39
N GLY A 4 30.20 0.01 21.65
CA GLY A 4 30.95 0.99 20.85
C GLY A 4 30.39 1.08 19.44
N ASP A 5 29.15 1.57 19.28
CA ASP A 5 28.54 1.76 17.97
C ASP A 5 28.99 3.09 17.34
N GLN A 6 29.48 3.02 16.11
CA GLN A 6 29.88 4.18 15.31
C GLN A 6 29.09 4.24 14.00
N PRO A 7 28.69 5.43 13.53
CA PRO A 7 28.05 5.56 12.24
C PRO A 7 29.02 5.21 11.11
N LEU A 8 28.52 4.55 10.06
CA LEU A 8 29.32 4.22 8.88
C LEU A 8 29.29 5.37 7.86
N PRO A 9 30.41 5.65 7.16
CA PRO A 9 30.44 6.63 6.08
C PRO A 9 29.59 6.14 4.89
N PRO A 10 29.14 7.05 4.01
CA PRO A 10 28.51 6.65 2.76
C PRO A 10 29.54 5.91 1.87
N LEU A 11 29.12 4.78 1.33
CA LEU A 11 29.88 3.87 0.48
C LEU A 11 29.09 3.60 -0.82
N PRO A 12 28.97 4.61 -1.71
CA PRO A 12 28.12 4.50 -2.88
C PRO A 12 28.55 3.36 -3.81
N VAL A 13 27.59 2.54 -4.25
CA VAL A 13 27.86 1.43 -5.19
C VAL A 13 27.79 1.91 -6.64
N ALA A 14 27.14 3.04 -6.91
CA ALA A 14 27.17 3.75 -8.17
C ALA A 14 27.50 5.22 -7.91
N ALA A 15 28.60 5.72 -8.49
CA ALA A 15 28.97 7.13 -8.44
C ALA A 15 29.17 7.64 -9.87
N ARG A 16 28.80 8.91 -10.13
CA ARG A 16 28.86 9.48 -11.50
C ARG A 16 30.27 9.51 -12.10
N ASP A 17 31.31 9.61 -11.26
CA ASP A 17 32.70 9.81 -11.67
C ASP A 17 33.65 8.69 -11.23
N ALA A 18 33.14 7.53 -10.82
CA ALA A 18 33.97 6.39 -10.39
C ALA A 18 33.41 5.04 -10.88
N PRO A 19 34.28 4.03 -11.10
CA PRO A 19 33.85 2.66 -11.37
C PRO A 19 32.86 2.13 -10.31
N ALA A 20 31.91 1.31 -10.76
CA ALA A 20 30.87 0.76 -9.91
C ALA A 20 31.45 -0.03 -8.72
N GLY A 21 31.01 0.31 -7.52
CA GLY A 21 31.39 -0.32 -6.26
C GLY A 21 32.76 0.05 -5.72
N ASP A 22 33.50 1.01 -6.29
CA ASP A 22 34.86 1.34 -5.85
C ASP A 22 34.96 1.75 -4.38
N ALA A 23 34.01 2.55 -3.88
CA ALA A 23 33.96 2.95 -2.48
C ALA A 23 33.75 1.73 -1.56
N LEU A 24 32.83 0.85 -1.92
CA LEU A 24 32.55 -0.38 -1.17
C LEU A 24 33.72 -1.37 -1.23
N LYS A 25 34.34 -1.56 -2.41
CA LYS A 25 35.54 -2.40 -2.58
C LYS A 25 36.69 -1.89 -1.72
N SER A 26 36.95 -0.58 -1.75
CA SER A 26 37.97 0.05 -0.92
C SER A 26 37.71 -0.16 0.56
N PHE A 27 36.46 0.01 1.01
CA PHE A 27 36.08 -0.24 2.39
C PHE A 27 36.28 -1.71 2.79
N LEU A 28 35.80 -2.67 1.98
CA LEU A 28 35.97 -4.10 2.23
C LEU A 28 37.45 -4.53 2.26
N GLY A 29 38.31 -3.87 1.48
CA GLY A 29 39.75 -4.10 1.47
C GLY A 29 40.48 -3.64 2.74
N HIS A 30 40.03 -2.54 3.35
CA HIS A 30 40.71 -1.94 4.51
C HIS A 30 40.04 -2.24 5.85
N TYR A 31 38.74 -2.52 5.88
CA TYR A 31 38.03 -2.80 7.12
C TYR A 31 38.48 -4.15 7.69
N PRO A 32 38.98 -4.21 8.95
CA PRO A 32 39.53 -5.42 9.53
C PRO A 32 38.45 -6.40 10.01
N GLY A 33 37.22 -5.92 10.20
CA GLY A 33 36.09 -6.69 10.70
C GLY A 33 35.26 -7.38 9.60
N ARG A 34 34.11 -7.90 10.01
CA ARG A 34 33.13 -8.53 9.11
C ARG A 34 32.09 -7.51 8.67
N VAL A 35 31.55 -7.65 7.45
CA VAL A 35 30.61 -6.71 6.88
C VAL A 35 29.32 -7.41 6.48
N LEU A 36 28.18 -6.91 6.94
CA LEU A 36 26.86 -7.35 6.51
C LEU A 36 26.19 -6.23 5.72
N ILE A 37 25.64 -6.55 4.55
CA ILE A 37 24.65 -5.69 3.88
C ILE A 37 23.26 -6.11 4.38
N ALA A 38 22.54 -5.15 4.94
CA ALA A 38 21.20 -5.30 5.50
C ALA A 38 20.16 -4.76 4.51
N ALA A 39 19.30 -5.64 4.00
CA ALA A 39 18.21 -5.29 3.09
C ALA A 39 16.86 -5.30 3.83
N ASP A 40 15.95 -4.39 3.47
CA ASP A 40 14.64 -4.25 4.14
C ASP A 40 13.66 -5.38 3.83
N SER A 41 13.81 -6.02 2.66
CA SER A 41 12.94 -7.10 2.21
C SER A 41 13.66 -8.10 1.32
N PRO A 42 13.12 -9.33 1.12
CA PRO A 42 13.68 -10.30 0.20
C PRO A 42 13.81 -9.79 -1.24
N GLY A 43 12.79 -9.09 -1.75
CA GLY A 43 12.84 -8.54 -3.12
C GLY A 43 13.94 -7.49 -3.26
N ARG A 44 14.16 -6.70 -2.21
CA ARG A 44 15.20 -5.68 -2.19
C ARG A 44 16.61 -6.27 -2.06
N ARG A 45 16.77 -7.35 -1.31
CA ARG A 45 18.01 -8.15 -1.27
C ARG A 45 18.42 -8.62 -2.67
N GLU A 46 17.48 -9.14 -3.46
CA GLU A 46 17.76 -9.57 -4.84
C GLU A 46 18.24 -8.41 -5.72
N ALA A 47 17.58 -7.24 -5.61
CA ALA A 47 18.01 -6.04 -6.33
C ALA A 47 19.43 -5.61 -5.94
N LEU A 48 19.77 -5.65 -4.64
CA LEU A 48 21.12 -5.36 -4.16
C LEU A 48 22.15 -6.37 -4.68
N LEU A 49 21.82 -7.65 -4.76
CA LEU A 49 22.71 -8.68 -5.31
C LEU A 49 23.06 -8.41 -6.78
N GLU A 50 22.09 -8.01 -7.59
CA GLU A 50 22.34 -7.66 -9.00
C GLU A 50 23.28 -6.44 -9.13
N VAL A 51 23.04 -5.41 -8.32
CA VAL A 51 23.90 -4.20 -8.28
C VAL A 51 25.32 -4.56 -7.84
N LEU A 52 25.47 -5.39 -6.80
CA LEU A 52 26.77 -5.84 -6.30
C LEU A 52 27.48 -6.72 -7.34
N GLN A 53 26.74 -7.60 -8.03
CA GLN A 53 27.30 -8.45 -9.08
C GLN A 53 27.83 -7.63 -10.26
N ALA A 54 27.11 -6.58 -10.68
CA ALA A 54 27.59 -5.63 -11.69
C ALA A 54 28.86 -4.90 -11.24
N ALA A 55 29.02 -4.70 -9.93
CA ALA A 55 30.23 -4.20 -9.30
C ALA A 55 31.28 -5.30 -8.98
N GLU A 56 31.14 -6.53 -9.50
CA GLU A 56 32.04 -7.67 -9.24
C GLU A 56 32.13 -8.13 -7.76
N LEU A 57 31.14 -7.78 -6.94
CA LEU A 57 31.00 -8.21 -5.55
C LEU A 57 29.94 -9.31 -5.45
N LYS A 58 30.28 -10.45 -4.81
CA LYS A 58 29.39 -11.62 -4.70
C LYS A 58 29.28 -12.10 -3.25
N PRO A 59 28.58 -11.37 -2.37
CA PRO A 59 28.39 -11.83 -1.00
C PRO A 59 27.50 -13.09 -0.95
N PRO A 60 27.79 -14.07 -0.09
CA PRO A 60 26.84 -15.11 0.26
C PRO A 60 25.60 -14.51 0.94
N VAL A 61 24.45 -15.13 0.67
CA VAL A 61 23.18 -14.80 1.32
C VAL A 61 23.07 -15.59 2.62
N VAL A 62 22.82 -14.89 3.71
CA VAL A 62 22.50 -15.49 5.02
C VAL A 62 21.06 -15.15 5.41
N ALA A 63 20.46 -15.97 6.29
CA ALA A 63 19.04 -15.86 6.60
C ALA A 63 18.67 -14.53 7.28
N ASP A 64 19.46 -14.13 8.28
CA ASP A 64 19.22 -12.96 9.12
C ASP A 64 20.52 -12.52 9.83
N LEU A 65 20.42 -11.43 10.61
CA LEU A 65 21.54 -10.92 11.40
C LEU A 65 22.07 -11.92 12.45
N PRO A 66 21.23 -12.64 13.24
CA PRO A 66 21.71 -13.70 14.13
C PRO A 66 22.52 -14.79 13.41
N SER A 67 22.06 -15.22 12.22
CA SER A 67 22.77 -16.21 11.41
C SER A 67 24.11 -15.69 10.94
N PHE A 68 24.19 -14.41 10.55
CA PHE A 68 25.47 -13.76 10.26
C PHE A 68 26.41 -13.77 11.46
N LEU A 69 25.92 -13.42 12.66
CA LEU A 69 26.73 -13.42 13.88
C LEU A 69 27.25 -14.82 14.25
N ALA A 70 26.51 -15.87 13.91
CA ALA A 70 26.89 -17.27 14.13
C ALA A 70 27.78 -17.88 13.02
N ASP A 71 27.87 -17.23 11.86
CA ASP A 71 28.75 -17.61 10.74
C ASP A 71 30.13 -16.94 10.88
N ASP A 72 31.11 -17.36 10.06
CA ASP A 72 32.45 -16.77 9.93
C ASP A 72 32.62 -15.95 8.63
N ALA A 73 31.58 -15.82 7.80
CA ALA A 73 31.62 -15.06 6.56
C ALA A 73 32.09 -13.61 6.77
N ARG A 74 33.17 -13.20 6.07
CA ARG A 74 33.75 -11.86 6.16
C ARG A 74 32.86 -10.78 5.55
N PHE A 75 32.10 -11.14 4.52
CA PHE A 75 31.19 -10.27 3.81
C PHE A 75 29.94 -11.07 3.45
N ALA A 76 28.75 -10.59 3.78
CA ALA A 76 27.50 -11.29 3.51
C ALA A 76 26.35 -10.29 3.27
N ILE A 77 25.21 -10.79 2.82
CA ILE A 77 23.96 -10.03 2.70
C ILE A 77 22.79 -10.79 3.35
N ALA A 78 21.92 -10.08 4.06
CA ALA A 78 20.73 -10.65 4.71
C ALA A 78 19.52 -9.73 4.61
N VAL A 79 18.34 -10.28 4.87
CA VAL A 79 17.15 -9.46 5.14
C VAL A 79 17.17 -9.07 6.62
N ALA A 80 17.42 -7.80 6.87
CA ALA A 80 17.50 -7.21 8.21
C ALA A 80 17.02 -5.76 8.10
N PRO A 81 15.74 -5.47 8.35
CA PRO A 81 15.18 -4.13 8.19
C PRO A 81 15.76 -3.22 9.28
N LEU A 82 16.74 -2.41 8.89
CA LEU A 82 17.48 -1.50 9.76
C LEU A 82 17.49 -0.12 9.11
N GLU A 83 17.16 0.90 9.89
CA GLU A 83 17.07 2.28 9.37
C GLU A 83 18.47 2.81 9.01
N ASP A 84 19.46 2.62 9.88
CA ASP A 84 20.82 3.13 9.70
C ASP A 84 21.86 2.01 9.90
N GLY A 85 22.89 2.04 9.05
CA GLY A 85 24.07 1.22 9.23
C GLY A 85 24.96 1.69 10.39
N PHE A 86 25.60 0.74 11.06
CA PHE A 86 26.47 0.97 12.21
C PHE A 86 27.67 0.02 12.19
N ALA A 87 28.75 0.42 12.84
CA ALA A 87 29.91 -0.43 13.12
C ALA A 87 30.05 -0.66 14.62
N LEU A 88 30.42 -1.88 15.00
CA LEU A 88 30.77 -2.27 16.37
C LEU A 88 32.28 -2.47 16.49
N ASP A 89 32.83 -2.10 17.65
CA ASP A 89 34.26 -2.30 17.95
C ASP A 89 34.56 -3.73 18.43
N ASP A 90 33.63 -4.36 19.15
CA ASP A 90 33.75 -5.74 19.66
C ASP A 90 32.37 -6.44 19.72
N PRO A 91 32.11 -7.47 18.88
CA PRO A 91 32.97 -7.94 17.78
C PRO A 91 33.06 -6.90 16.65
N ARG A 92 34.20 -6.85 15.94
CA ARG A 92 34.41 -5.93 14.82
C ARG A 92 33.49 -6.25 13.64
N ILE A 93 32.35 -5.57 13.57
CA ILE A 93 31.31 -5.80 12.58
C ILE A 93 30.82 -4.46 12.04
N ALA A 94 30.67 -4.34 10.72
CA ALA A 94 29.98 -3.25 10.08
C ALA A 94 28.68 -3.75 9.44
N VAL A 95 27.56 -3.11 9.74
CA VAL A 95 26.27 -3.36 9.12
C VAL A 95 25.96 -2.18 8.22
N LEU A 96 25.93 -2.40 6.91
CA LEU A 96 25.63 -1.39 5.90
C LEU A 96 24.17 -1.52 5.47
N THR A 97 23.41 -0.44 5.51
CA THR A 97 22.07 -0.38 4.91
C THR A 97 22.16 0.32 3.57
N GLU A 98 21.03 0.39 2.87
CA GLU A 98 20.94 1.08 1.59
C GLU A 98 21.28 2.54 1.66
N ARG A 99 21.15 3.17 2.83
CA ARG A 99 21.51 4.58 3.01
C ARG A 99 23.00 4.81 2.82
N GLN A 100 23.84 3.87 3.25
CA GLN A 100 25.28 3.93 2.98
C GLN A 100 25.57 3.63 1.50
N LEU A 101 24.83 2.72 0.86
CA LEU A 101 25.07 2.30 -0.52
C LEU A 101 24.49 3.29 -1.57
N PHE A 102 23.46 4.06 -1.20
CA PHE A 102 22.73 5.01 -2.04
C PHE A 102 22.42 6.31 -1.25
N PRO A 103 23.44 7.13 -0.94
CA PRO A 103 23.30 8.29 -0.07
C PRO A 103 22.33 9.37 -0.60
N GLU A 104 22.02 9.38 -1.91
CA GLU A 104 21.03 10.29 -2.50
C GLU A 104 19.59 10.02 -2.01
N ARG A 105 19.30 8.83 -1.44
CA ARG A 105 17.98 8.46 -0.88
C ARG A 105 17.80 8.83 0.60
N ALA A 106 18.84 9.27 1.31
CA ALA A 106 18.86 9.35 2.78
C ALA A 106 18.07 10.55 3.38
N GLY A 107 17.19 11.19 2.60
CA GLY A 107 16.60 12.49 2.87
C GLY A 107 15.15 12.50 3.40
N SER A 108 14.66 11.52 4.15
CA SER A 108 13.41 11.72 4.90
C SER A 108 13.29 10.74 6.07
N THR A 109 13.04 11.28 7.25
CA THR A 109 12.59 10.49 8.41
C THR A 109 11.10 10.76 8.58
N ARG A 110 10.23 9.74 8.54
CA ARG A 110 9.03 9.63 9.40
C ARG A 110 8.14 8.39 9.19
N ARG A 111 7.96 7.69 10.32
CA ARG A 111 6.70 7.20 10.93
C ARG A 111 5.68 6.53 9.99
N THR A 112 5.78 5.21 9.92
CA THR A 112 4.70 4.32 9.49
C THR A 112 3.53 4.32 10.49
N ARG A 113 2.37 4.84 10.07
CA ARG A 113 1.07 4.41 10.57
C ARG A 113 0.37 3.65 9.46
N ARG A 114 0.36 2.32 9.55
CA ARG A 114 -0.54 1.48 8.75
C ARG A 114 -1.95 1.67 9.29
N ALA A 115 -2.86 2.18 8.46
CA ALA A 115 -4.30 2.07 8.69
C ALA A 115 -4.85 1.09 7.64
N GLY A 116 -4.96 -0.18 8.02
CA GLY A 116 -5.75 -1.15 7.28
C GLY A 116 -7.23 -0.77 7.41
N ARG A 117 -7.96 -0.76 6.29
CA ARG A 117 -9.41 -0.58 6.26
C ARG A 117 -10.08 -1.83 6.85
N GLU A 118 -10.63 -1.69 8.05
CA GLU A 118 -11.43 -2.71 8.74
C GLU A 118 -12.89 -2.26 8.93
N PRO A 119 -13.84 -3.20 9.20
CA PRO A 119 -15.28 -2.96 9.35
C PRO A 119 -15.68 -1.87 10.36
N GLU A 120 -14.77 -1.45 11.23
CA GLU A 120 -14.88 -0.28 12.09
C GLU A 120 -15.16 1.02 11.32
N ALA A 121 -14.80 1.09 10.02
CA ALA A 121 -15.07 2.25 9.18
C ALA A 121 -16.57 2.53 9.01
N ILE A 122 -17.43 1.51 8.96
CA ILE A 122 -18.88 1.68 8.76
C ILE A 122 -19.54 2.25 10.03
N ILE A 123 -19.12 1.78 11.21
CA ILE A 123 -19.61 2.29 12.51
C ILE A 123 -19.09 3.72 12.73
N ARG A 124 -17.86 4.02 12.30
CA ARG A 124 -17.27 5.37 12.33
C ARG A 124 -18.00 6.34 11.39
N ASP A 125 -18.33 5.90 10.18
CA ASP A 125 -19.06 6.70 9.18
C ASP A 125 -20.51 7.01 9.61
N LEU A 126 -21.15 6.14 10.38
CA LEU A 126 -22.49 6.39 10.95
C LEU A 126 -22.43 7.32 12.18
N GLY A 127 -21.34 7.30 12.95
CA GLY A 127 -21.12 8.20 14.09
C GLY A 127 -20.97 9.68 13.71
N GLU A 128 -20.66 9.97 12.44
CA GLU A 128 -20.54 11.33 11.90
C GLU A 128 -21.84 11.85 11.27
N LEU A 129 -22.92 11.05 11.25
CA LEU A 129 -24.19 11.47 10.64
C LEU A 129 -24.92 12.50 11.52
N THR A 130 -25.20 13.65 10.92
CA THR A 130 -26.07 14.67 11.51
C THR A 130 -27.52 14.36 11.22
N GLU A 131 -28.43 14.70 12.14
CA GLU A 131 -29.87 14.58 11.90
C GLU A 131 -30.28 15.29 10.59
N GLY A 132 -31.16 14.66 9.82
CA GLY A 132 -31.55 15.12 8.49
C GLY A 132 -30.57 14.75 7.37
N ALA A 133 -29.44 14.09 7.66
CA ALA A 133 -28.55 13.60 6.61
C ALA A 133 -29.24 12.53 5.74
N PRO A 134 -29.03 12.55 4.40
CA PRO A 134 -29.58 11.53 3.52
C PRO A 134 -28.81 10.20 3.71
N ILE A 135 -29.59 9.14 3.91
CA ILE A 135 -29.07 7.78 4.05
C ILE A 135 -29.86 6.84 3.13
N VAL A 136 -29.24 5.72 2.79
CA VAL A 136 -29.81 4.70 1.91
C VAL A 136 -29.99 3.43 2.72
N HIS A 137 -31.22 2.92 2.77
CA HIS A 137 -31.50 1.56 3.19
C HIS A 137 -31.53 0.65 1.96
N GLU A 138 -30.91 -0.52 2.03
CA GLU A 138 -30.80 -1.43 0.90
C GLU A 138 -32.16 -1.76 0.23
N ASP A 139 -33.18 -2.05 1.03
CA ASP A 139 -34.51 -2.44 0.54
C ASP A 139 -35.51 -1.29 0.32
N HIS A 140 -35.31 -0.16 1.00
CA HIS A 140 -36.30 0.92 1.04
C HIS A 140 -35.84 2.21 0.34
N GLY A 141 -34.55 2.29 -0.01
CA GLY A 141 -33.98 3.39 -0.76
C GLY A 141 -33.59 4.57 0.11
N VAL A 142 -33.63 5.76 -0.48
CA VAL A 142 -33.11 6.98 0.14
C VAL A 142 -34.15 7.60 1.08
N GLY A 143 -33.74 7.76 2.34
CA GLY A 143 -34.47 8.41 3.43
C GLY A 143 -33.66 9.51 4.11
N ARG A 144 -34.11 9.97 5.28
CA ARG A 144 -33.44 10.95 6.13
C ARG A 144 -33.21 10.38 7.52
N TYR A 145 -31.97 10.45 8.00
CA TYR A 145 -31.60 10.03 9.34
C TYR A 145 -32.28 10.91 10.40
N ARG A 146 -32.90 10.30 11.41
CA ARG A 146 -33.57 11.00 12.53
C ARG A 146 -32.98 10.71 13.91
N GLY A 147 -31.93 9.91 13.98
CA GLY A 147 -31.29 9.57 15.25
C GLY A 147 -31.46 8.11 15.64
N LEU A 148 -30.86 7.78 16.79
CA LEU A 148 -31.11 6.53 17.51
C LEU A 148 -32.18 6.77 18.57
N ILE A 149 -33.12 5.83 18.67
CA ILE A 149 -34.15 5.84 19.70
C ILE A 149 -34.20 4.49 20.42
N ALA A 150 -34.39 4.55 21.73
CA ALA A 150 -34.69 3.37 22.53
C ALA A 150 -36.20 3.12 22.48
N MET A 151 -36.61 1.93 22.07
CA MET A 151 -38.01 1.52 22.06
C MET A 151 -38.16 0.08 22.53
N ASP A 152 -39.31 -0.22 23.11
CA ASP A 152 -39.70 -1.58 23.47
C ASP A 152 -40.63 -2.13 22.38
N VAL A 153 -40.15 -3.15 21.65
CA VAL A 153 -40.91 -3.85 20.62
C VAL A 153 -41.08 -5.29 21.05
N GLY A 154 -42.30 -5.66 21.45
CA GLY A 154 -42.63 -7.03 21.85
C GLY A 154 -42.10 -7.45 23.23
N GLY A 155 -41.86 -6.50 24.14
CA GLY A 155 -41.39 -6.77 25.51
C GLY A 155 -39.87 -6.91 25.64
N MET A 156 -39.13 -6.55 24.58
CA MET A 156 -37.67 -6.47 24.59
C MET A 156 -37.25 -5.03 24.31
N PRO A 157 -36.63 -4.34 25.29
CA PRO A 157 -36.06 -3.02 25.05
C PRO A 157 -34.88 -3.15 24.07
N GLY A 158 -34.87 -2.31 23.04
CA GLY A 158 -33.80 -2.26 22.04
C GLY A 158 -33.56 -0.87 21.50
N GLU A 159 -32.38 -0.66 20.93
CA GLU A 159 -32.02 0.57 20.22
C GLU A 159 -32.28 0.40 18.72
N PHE A 160 -32.90 1.42 18.14
CA PHE A 160 -33.30 1.44 16.74
C PHE A 160 -32.87 2.76 16.11
N LEU A 161 -32.45 2.66 14.85
CA LEU A 161 -32.23 3.78 13.95
C LEU A 161 -33.57 4.24 13.38
N GLU A 162 -33.89 5.52 13.53
CA GLU A 162 -35.07 6.12 12.91
C GLU A 162 -34.70 6.74 11.55
N ILE A 163 -35.49 6.40 10.53
CA ILE A 163 -35.36 6.91 9.17
C ILE A 163 -36.71 7.46 8.70
N GLU A 164 -36.74 8.72 8.26
CA GLU A 164 -37.91 9.34 7.65
C GLU A 164 -37.88 9.23 6.12
N TYR A 165 -39.03 8.90 5.55
CA TYR A 165 -39.30 8.76 4.12
C TYR A 165 -40.34 9.78 3.65
N ALA A 166 -40.67 9.75 2.37
CA ALA A 166 -41.64 10.67 1.78
C ALA A 166 -43.00 10.57 2.47
N LYS A 167 -43.72 11.70 2.52
CA LYS A 167 -45.02 11.85 3.21
C LYS A 167 -44.97 11.68 4.74
N GLY A 168 -43.78 11.68 5.33
CA GLY A 168 -43.59 11.56 6.78
C GLY A 168 -43.60 10.13 7.30
N ASP A 169 -43.55 9.13 6.40
CA ASP A 169 -43.46 7.72 6.76
C ASP A 169 -42.14 7.44 7.52
N ARG A 170 -42.16 6.58 8.53
CA ARG A 170 -41.01 6.27 9.38
C ARG A 170 -40.67 4.79 9.33
N LEU A 171 -39.37 4.49 9.29
CA LEU A 171 -38.82 3.14 9.40
C LEU A 171 -37.88 3.08 10.60
N TYR A 172 -38.02 2.03 11.40
CA TYR A 172 -37.18 1.76 12.56
C TYR A 172 -36.33 0.52 12.29
N VAL A 173 -35.02 0.70 12.24
CA VAL A 173 -34.07 -0.37 11.91
C VAL A 173 -33.28 -0.74 13.16
N PRO A 174 -33.31 -2.00 13.62
CA PRO A 174 -32.51 -2.41 14.78
C PRO A 174 -31.03 -2.12 14.56
N VAL A 175 -30.30 -1.73 15.62
CA VAL A 175 -28.84 -1.49 15.53
C VAL A 175 -28.07 -2.72 14.99
N ALA A 176 -28.57 -3.94 15.23
CA ALA A 176 -28.00 -5.17 14.68
C ALA A 176 -28.04 -5.24 13.13
N GLN A 177 -28.90 -4.46 12.48
CA GLN A 177 -29.10 -4.43 11.03
C GLN A 177 -28.49 -3.20 10.35
N LEU A 178 -27.61 -2.45 11.04
CA LEU A 178 -26.97 -1.26 10.47
C LEU A 178 -26.13 -1.54 9.21
N HIS A 179 -25.73 -2.80 8.96
CA HIS A 179 -25.05 -3.20 7.73
C HIS A 179 -25.90 -3.02 6.46
N LEU A 180 -27.23 -2.87 6.59
CA LEU A 180 -28.15 -2.56 5.48
C LEU A 180 -28.22 -1.07 5.16
N ILE A 181 -27.55 -0.23 5.96
CA ILE A 181 -27.57 1.22 5.86
C ILE A 181 -26.26 1.72 5.28
N SER A 182 -26.35 2.66 4.36
CA SER A 182 -25.20 3.33 3.78
C SER A 182 -25.46 4.83 3.69
N ARG A 183 -24.40 5.63 3.79
CA ARG A 183 -24.51 7.08 3.54
C ARG A 183 -24.86 7.30 2.07
N TYR A 184 -25.74 8.27 1.80
CA TYR A 184 -26.00 8.68 0.43
C TYR A 184 -24.82 9.50 -0.11
N SER A 185 -24.16 9.00 -1.15
CA SER A 185 -23.01 9.63 -1.81
C SER A 185 -23.34 10.22 -3.19
N GLY A 186 -24.63 10.45 -3.48
CA GLY A 186 -25.07 11.01 -4.76
C GLY A 186 -24.94 12.53 -4.84
N ALA A 187 -25.89 13.18 -5.52
CA ALA A 187 -25.98 14.64 -5.58
C ALA A 187 -26.07 15.29 -4.17
N SER A 188 -25.95 16.63 -4.08
CA SER A 188 -25.94 17.37 -2.81
C SER A 188 -27.04 16.90 -1.84
N ALA A 189 -26.77 16.96 -0.54
CA ALA A 189 -27.69 16.46 0.49
C ALA A 189 -29.11 17.09 0.39
N GLU A 190 -29.19 18.34 -0.07
CA GLU A 190 -30.44 19.07 -0.30
C GLU A 190 -31.28 18.52 -1.45
N THR A 191 -30.63 17.95 -2.48
CA THR A 191 -31.30 17.42 -3.68
C THR A 191 -31.46 15.91 -3.65
N ALA A 192 -31.03 15.25 -2.58
CA ALA A 192 -31.14 13.81 -2.43
C ALA A 192 -32.63 13.40 -2.49
N PRO A 193 -33.00 12.41 -3.33
CA PRO A 193 -34.38 11.98 -3.45
C PRO A 193 -34.90 11.42 -2.13
N LEU A 194 -36.22 11.47 -1.95
CA LEU A 194 -36.89 10.87 -0.81
C LEU A 194 -37.88 9.84 -1.34
N HIS A 195 -37.62 8.56 -1.08
CA HIS A 195 -38.48 7.47 -1.56
C HIS A 195 -39.69 7.27 -0.63
N SER A 196 -40.74 6.62 -1.11
CA SER A 196 -41.88 6.21 -0.28
C SER A 196 -41.72 4.76 0.19
N LEU A 197 -42.11 4.47 1.43
CA LEU A 197 -42.12 3.10 1.93
C LEU A 197 -43.13 2.25 1.16
N GLY A 198 -42.73 1.03 0.79
CA GLY A 198 -43.57 0.09 0.02
C GLY A 198 -43.78 0.47 -1.46
N GLY A 199 -43.17 1.55 -1.95
CA GLY A 199 -43.26 1.93 -3.36
C GLY A 199 -42.35 1.09 -4.27
N GLU A 200 -42.82 0.74 -5.47
CA GLU A 200 -42.00 -0.02 -6.45
C GLU A 200 -40.87 0.81 -7.09
N GLN A 201 -40.86 2.13 -6.89
CA GLN A 201 -39.90 3.03 -7.53
C GLN A 201 -38.45 2.63 -7.23
N TRP A 202 -38.15 2.33 -5.95
CA TRP A 202 -36.81 1.92 -5.54
C TRP A 202 -36.43 0.56 -6.14
N SER A 203 -37.32 -0.43 -6.07
CA SER A 203 -37.07 -1.76 -6.64
C SER A 203 -36.83 -1.69 -8.15
N LYS A 204 -37.61 -0.89 -8.89
CA LYS A 204 -37.40 -0.64 -10.33
C LYS A 204 -36.06 0.05 -10.59
N ALA A 205 -35.67 1.03 -9.77
CA ALA A 205 -34.39 1.70 -9.88
C ALA A 205 -33.21 0.75 -9.60
N LYS A 206 -33.29 -0.06 -8.54
CA LYS A 206 -32.29 -1.09 -8.17
C LYS A 206 -32.13 -2.11 -9.29
N ARG A 207 -33.23 -2.62 -9.86
CA ARG A 207 -33.18 -3.56 -10.99
C ARG A 207 -32.53 -2.94 -12.24
N LYS A 208 -32.93 -1.73 -12.62
CA LYS A 208 -32.35 -1.03 -13.78
C LYS A 208 -30.86 -0.74 -13.59
N ALA A 209 -30.44 -0.40 -12.37
CA ALA A 209 -29.03 -0.22 -12.03
C ALA A 209 -28.26 -1.54 -12.14
N ALA A 210 -28.82 -2.64 -11.62
CA ALA A 210 -28.21 -3.97 -11.69
C ALA A 210 -28.04 -4.45 -13.15
N GLU A 211 -29.04 -4.22 -14.01
CA GLU A 211 -28.96 -4.50 -15.45
C GLU A 211 -27.80 -3.73 -16.10
N LYS A 212 -27.72 -2.42 -15.87
CA LYS A 212 -26.62 -1.60 -16.40
C LYS A 212 -25.24 -2.03 -15.90
N VAL A 213 -25.13 -2.38 -14.62
CA VAL A 213 -23.86 -2.88 -14.05
C VAL A 213 -23.46 -4.18 -14.72
N ARG A 214 -24.42 -5.08 -15.00
CA ARG A 214 -24.17 -6.33 -15.71
C ARG A 214 -23.70 -6.08 -17.14
N ASP A 215 -24.31 -5.14 -17.85
CA ASP A 215 -23.93 -4.79 -19.23
C ASP A 215 -22.50 -4.25 -19.28
N VAL A 216 -22.16 -3.30 -18.39
CA VAL A 216 -20.80 -2.74 -18.29
C VAL A 216 -19.79 -3.82 -17.88
N ALA A 217 -20.14 -4.69 -16.94
CA ALA A 217 -19.28 -5.80 -16.54
C ALA A 217 -19.01 -6.75 -17.71
N ALA A 218 -20.03 -7.06 -18.52
CA ALA A 218 -19.87 -7.89 -19.71
C ALA A 218 -18.94 -7.24 -20.74
N GLU A 219 -19.09 -5.94 -20.98
CA GLU A 219 -18.21 -5.18 -21.88
C GLU A 219 -16.75 -5.17 -21.39
N LEU A 220 -16.52 -4.91 -20.10
CA LEU A 220 -15.18 -4.92 -19.50
C LEU A 220 -14.53 -6.31 -19.58
N LEU A 221 -15.32 -7.37 -19.33
CA LEU A 221 -14.85 -8.75 -19.47
C LEU A 221 -14.48 -9.07 -20.93
N GLU A 222 -15.27 -8.62 -21.90
CA GLU A 222 -14.97 -8.80 -23.31
C GLU A 222 -13.68 -8.07 -23.71
N ILE A 223 -13.47 -6.83 -23.25
CA ILE A 223 -12.25 -6.06 -23.47
C ILE A 223 -11.03 -6.81 -22.89
N GLN A 224 -11.13 -7.30 -21.65
CA GLN A 224 -10.05 -8.05 -21.03
C GLN A 224 -9.78 -9.38 -21.74
N ALA A 225 -10.81 -10.11 -22.17
CA ALA A 225 -10.64 -11.34 -22.93
C ALA A 225 -9.91 -11.09 -24.27
N ARG A 226 -10.31 -10.03 -25.00
CA ARG A 226 -9.65 -9.63 -26.25
C ARG A 226 -8.19 -9.21 -26.01
N ARG A 227 -7.89 -8.57 -24.88
CA ARG A 227 -6.54 -8.18 -24.47
C ARG A 227 -5.66 -9.39 -24.16
N GLN A 228 -6.17 -10.34 -23.37
CA GLN A 228 -5.46 -11.57 -23.04
C GLN A 228 -5.20 -12.46 -24.27
N ALA A 229 -6.08 -12.43 -25.26
CA ALA A 229 -5.90 -13.17 -26.52
C ALA A 229 -4.80 -12.58 -27.43
N ARG A 230 -4.36 -11.34 -27.19
CA ARG A 230 -3.30 -10.69 -27.97
C ARG A 230 -1.96 -10.82 -27.27
N ALA A 231 -0.92 -11.16 -28.03
CA ALA A 231 0.45 -11.05 -27.54
C ALA A 231 0.85 -9.57 -27.42
N GLY A 232 1.33 -9.19 -26.24
CA GLY A 232 1.97 -7.91 -25.97
C GLY A 232 3.48 -7.96 -26.16
N LEU A 233 4.11 -6.80 -26.02
CA LEU A 233 5.57 -6.67 -25.99
C LEU A 233 6.04 -6.73 -24.54
N ALA A 234 6.80 -7.77 -24.19
CA ALA A 234 7.46 -7.85 -22.90
C ALA A 234 8.72 -6.98 -22.90
N LEU A 235 8.78 -6.02 -21.97
CA LEU A 235 9.93 -5.16 -21.75
C LEU A 235 10.71 -5.66 -20.53
N GLN A 236 11.95 -6.08 -20.75
CA GLN A 236 12.86 -6.40 -19.67
C GLN A 236 13.51 -5.11 -19.16
N VAL A 237 13.34 -4.84 -17.86
CA VAL A 237 13.93 -3.67 -17.22
C VAL A 237 15.35 -4.02 -16.78
N ASP A 238 16.34 -3.38 -17.40
CA ASP A 238 17.72 -3.50 -16.96
C ASP A 238 17.90 -2.76 -15.63
N ARG A 239 18.09 -3.53 -14.56
CA ARG A 239 18.26 -3.02 -13.19
C ARG A 239 19.51 -2.16 -13.04
N ALA A 240 20.57 -2.42 -13.81
CA ALA A 240 21.78 -1.60 -13.77
C ALA A 240 21.54 -0.20 -14.35
N MET A 241 20.57 -0.04 -15.26
CA MET A 241 20.13 1.28 -15.74
C MET A 241 19.02 1.89 -14.88
N TYR A 242 18.10 1.06 -14.37
CA TYR A 242 16.95 1.51 -13.59
C TYR A 242 17.33 2.06 -12.22
N GLU A 243 18.20 1.38 -11.46
CA GLU A 243 18.52 1.81 -10.09
C GLU A 243 19.21 3.19 -10.04
N PRO A 244 20.17 3.53 -10.92
CA PRO A 244 20.72 4.89 -11.01
C PRO A 244 19.69 5.94 -11.45
N PHE A 245 18.77 5.58 -12.36
CA PHE A 245 17.68 6.47 -12.76
C PHE A 245 16.74 6.76 -11.58
N ALA A 246 16.32 5.72 -10.86
CA ALA A 246 15.46 5.84 -9.68
C ALA A 246 16.15 6.61 -8.54
N ALA A 247 17.46 6.41 -8.34
CA ALA A 247 18.24 7.18 -7.36
C ALA A 247 18.30 8.69 -7.66
N GLY A 248 18.12 9.08 -8.93
CA GLY A 248 18.00 10.48 -9.32
C GLY A 248 16.75 11.19 -8.82
N PHE A 249 15.78 10.46 -8.25
CA PHE A 249 14.60 11.02 -7.62
C PHE A 249 14.84 11.17 -6.10
N PRO A 250 14.95 12.41 -5.58
CA PRO A 250 15.43 12.66 -4.21
C PRO A 250 14.31 12.55 -3.15
N PHE A 251 13.40 11.59 -3.32
CA PHE A 251 12.30 11.33 -2.40
C PHE A 251 12.16 9.82 -2.18
N GLU A 252 11.82 9.44 -0.96
CA GLU A 252 11.53 8.05 -0.60
C GLU A 252 10.09 7.72 -0.96
N GLU A 253 9.88 6.60 -1.64
CA GLU A 253 8.55 6.12 -2.00
C GLU A 253 7.78 5.66 -0.76
N THR A 254 6.52 6.08 -0.67
CA THR A 254 5.58 5.50 0.28
C THR A 254 5.31 4.02 -0.06
N PRO A 255 4.84 3.19 0.88
CA PRO A 255 4.53 1.79 0.61
C PRO A 255 3.55 1.58 -0.57
N ASP A 256 2.57 2.48 -0.74
CA ASP A 256 1.60 2.40 -1.82
C ASP A 256 2.22 2.79 -3.17
N GLN A 257 3.10 3.81 -3.19
CA GLN A 257 3.87 4.18 -4.38
C GLN A 257 4.79 3.04 -4.81
N LEU A 258 5.54 2.44 -3.88
CA LEU A 258 6.42 1.31 -4.16
C LEU A 258 5.64 0.11 -4.72
N ALA A 259 4.48 -0.22 -4.12
CA ALA A 259 3.63 -1.29 -4.61
C ALA A 259 3.10 -1.02 -6.03
N ALA A 260 2.74 0.23 -6.33
CA ALA A 260 2.28 0.63 -7.67
C ALA A 260 3.41 0.56 -8.70
N ILE A 261 4.62 0.98 -8.35
CA ILE A 261 5.83 0.89 -9.19
C ILE A 261 6.13 -0.58 -9.49
N ASP A 262 6.22 -1.42 -8.47
CA ASP A 262 6.51 -2.85 -8.63
C ASP A 262 5.45 -3.56 -9.49
N ALA A 263 4.17 -3.24 -9.29
CA ALA A 263 3.09 -3.80 -10.10
C ALA A 263 3.19 -3.37 -11.57
N THR A 264 3.57 -2.12 -11.81
CA THR A 264 3.78 -1.59 -13.17
C THR A 264 4.98 -2.26 -13.84
N LEU A 265 6.10 -2.41 -13.15
CA LEU A 265 7.29 -3.08 -13.67
C LEU A 265 7.01 -4.56 -14.01
N ARG A 266 6.22 -5.26 -13.17
CA ARG A 266 5.77 -6.62 -13.45
C ARG A 266 4.88 -6.70 -14.69
N ASP A 267 3.94 -5.76 -14.84
CA ASP A 267 3.06 -5.73 -16.00
C ASP A 267 3.85 -5.43 -17.30
N LEU A 268 4.86 -4.56 -17.24
CA LEU A 268 5.75 -4.28 -18.38
C LEU A 268 6.60 -5.49 -18.79
N ALA A 269 7.03 -6.30 -17.83
CA ALA A 269 7.79 -7.54 -18.09
C ALA A 269 6.91 -8.68 -18.65
N SER A 270 5.59 -8.53 -18.61
CA SER A 270 4.63 -9.54 -19.08
C SER A 270 4.52 -9.56 -20.61
N SER A 271 4.23 -10.73 -21.17
CA SER A 271 3.84 -10.87 -22.57
C SER A 271 2.38 -10.48 -22.84
N GLN A 272 1.64 -10.03 -21.82
CA GLN A 272 0.27 -9.51 -21.96
C GLN A 272 0.29 -7.97 -22.02
N PRO A 273 -0.53 -7.34 -22.88
CA PRO A 273 -0.62 -5.89 -22.91
C PRO A 273 -1.10 -5.32 -21.56
N MET A 274 -0.33 -4.43 -20.93
CA MET A 274 -0.65 -3.80 -19.64
C MET A 274 -1.89 -2.89 -19.71
N ASP A 275 -2.76 -2.97 -18.69
CA ASP A 275 -4.00 -2.18 -18.54
C ASP A 275 -4.19 -1.63 -17.12
N ARG A 276 -3.15 -1.00 -16.58
CA ARG A 276 -3.16 -0.53 -15.20
C ARG A 276 -3.58 0.93 -15.15
N VAL A 277 -4.51 1.23 -14.24
CA VAL A 277 -4.80 2.59 -13.78
C VAL A 277 -4.25 2.75 -12.38
N VAL A 278 -3.42 3.78 -12.17
CA VAL A 278 -2.93 4.17 -10.85
C VAL A 278 -3.67 5.43 -10.45
N CYS A 279 -4.41 5.39 -9.34
CA CYS A 279 -5.08 6.55 -8.78
C CYS A 279 -4.19 7.13 -7.68
N GLY A 280 -3.56 8.27 -7.94
CA GLY A 280 -2.79 9.04 -6.97
C GLY A 280 -3.55 10.29 -6.50
N ASP A 281 -3.13 10.84 -5.36
CA ASP A 281 -3.51 12.18 -4.90
C ASP A 281 -2.40 13.18 -5.25
N VAL A 282 -2.65 14.48 -5.11
CA VAL A 282 -1.63 15.51 -5.32
C VAL A 282 -0.53 15.37 -4.28
N GLY A 283 0.70 15.07 -4.71
CA GLY A 283 1.84 14.87 -3.83
C GLY A 283 3.18 15.09 -4.53
N PHE A 284 4.25 14.66 -3.88
CA PHE A 284 5.61 14.72 -4.44
C PHE A 284 5.86 13.63 -5.50
N GLY A 285 4.94 12.69 -5.69
CA GLY A 285 5.00 11.57 -6.64
C GLY A 285 3.63 10.93 -6.79
#